data_AF-A0A8X6KCK5-F1
#
_entry.id   AF-A0A8X6KCK5-F1
#
_cell.length_a   1.000
_cell.length_b   1.000
_cell.length_c   1.000
_cell.angle_alpha   90.00
_cell.angle_beta   90.00
_cell.angle_gamma   90.00
#
_symmetry.space_group_name_H-M   'P 1'
#
loop_
_entity.id
_entity.type
_entity.pdbx_description
1 polymer ?
#
loop_
_entity_poly.entity_id
_entity_poly.type
_entity_poly.pdbx_seq_one_letter_code
_entity_poly.pdbx_strand_id
1 'polypeptide(L)'
;MARKQFAVLEKKKRCWVCNGDEEVECKTCGGAGEMKSYIRLLVIWSNHTDDYIVEKGSALKAHRLRMATGINVCEEEGLTLMPLTHFPISAVSMASVQLIQYHAREYKEEKVLKQRHRVSIIPVASVRYQWKKHEGLFYVYGNERYVHIPDYPQKCCCCTIL
;
A
#
# COMPACT_ATOMS: atom_id res chain seq x y z
N MET A 1 4.01 -93.02 -37.99
CA MET A 1 5.01 -92.25 -37.21
C MET A 1 4.31 -91.04 -36.60
N ALA A 2 4.06 -91.03 -35.29
CA ALA A 2 3.35 -89.95 -34.61
C ALA A 2 4.35 -88.90 -34.12
N ARG A 3 4.19 -87.64 -34.57
CA ARG A 3 4.94 -86.49 -34.06
C ARG A 3 4.38 -86.11 -32.69
N LYS A 4 5.16 -86.29 -31.63
CA LYS A 4 4.88 -85.66 -30.33
C LYS A 4 5.23 -84.17 -30.44
N GLN A 5 4.22 -83.33 -30.33
CA GLN A 5 4.39 -81.88 -30.22
C GLN A 5 4.51 -81.55 -28.73
N PHE A 6 5.71 -81.13 -28.31
CA PHE A 6 5.95 -80.66 -26.95
C PHE A 6 5.46 -79.21 -26.85
N ALA A 7 4.45 -78.97 -26.03
CA ALA A 7 4.02 -77.61 -25.69
C ALA A 7 5.04 -77.00 -24.74
N VAL A 8 5.77 -75.98 -25.21
CA VAL A 8 6.61 -75.14 -24.36
C VAL A 8 5.68 -74.19 -23.61
N LEU A 9 5.42 -74.47 -22.34
CA LEU A 9 4.74 -73.54 -21.43
C LEU A 9 5.75 -72.47 -21.01
N GLU A 10 5.96 -71.45 -21.84
CA GLU A 10 6.66 -70.24 -21.40
C GLU A 10 5.79 -69.51 -20.37
N LYS A 11 6.23 -69.47 -19.12
CA LYS A 11 5.61 -68.62 -18.09
C LYS A 11 5.76 -67.15 -18.51
N LYS A 12 4.70 -66.55 -19.06
CA LYS A 12 4.64 -65.10 -19.26
C LYS A 12 4.90 -64.40 -17.92
N LYS A 13 6.01 -63.67 -17.84
CA LYS A 13 6.29 -62.80 -16.68
C LYS A 13 5.25 -61.70 -16.67
N ARG A 14 4.54 -61.52 -15.54
CA ARG A 14 3.61 -60.42 -15.39
C ARG A 14 4.37 -59.10 -15.47
N CYS A 15 3.86 -58.17 -16.27
CA CYS A 15 4.38 -56.82 -16.33
C CYS A 15 4.28 -56.20 -14.93
N TRP A 16 5.37 -55.69 -14.38
CA TRP A 16 5.36 -55.12 -13.03
C TRP A 16 4.53 -53.82 -12.94
N VAL A 17 4.28 -53.16 -14.07
CA VAL A 17 3.59 -51.87 -14.15
C VAL A 17 2.06 -52.03 -14.15
N CYS A 18 1.53 -52.99 -14.91
CA CYS A 18 0.09 -53.25 -15.01
C CYS A 18 -0.33 -54.58 -14.36
N ASN A 19 0.61 -55.32 -13.78
CA ASN A 19 0.39 -56.65 -13.17
C ASN A 19 -0.25 -57.72 -14.08
N GLY A 20 -0.26 -57.49 -15.39
CA GLY A 20 -0.93 -58.35 -16.37
C GLY A 20 -2.30 -57.86 -16.81
N ASP A 21 -2.78 -56.74 -16.27
CA ASP A 21 -3.96 -56.03 -16.78
C ASP A 21 -3.61 -55.27 -18.06
N GLU A 22 -4.51 -55.24 -19.04
CA GLU A 22 -4.27 -54.55 -20.32
C GLU A 22 -4.40 -53.03 -20.19
N GLU A 23 -5.04 -52.54 -19.14
CA GLU A 23 -5.25 -51.12 -18.87
C GLU A 23 -4.55 -50.68 -17.58
N VAL A 24 -3.89 -49.52 -17.63
CA VAL A 24 -3.29 -48.87 -16.47
C VAL A 24 -4.14 -47.67 -16.12
N GLU A 25 -4.70 -47.68 -14.92
CA GLU A 25 -5.54 -46.59 -14.41
C GLU A 25 -4.73 -45.28 -14.33
N CYS A 26 -5.29 -44.20 -14.87
CA CYS A 26 -4.66 -42.89 -14.80
C CYS A 26 -4.57 -42.44 -13.34
N LYS A 27 -3.36 -42.31 -12.80
CA LYS A 27 -3.13 -41.88 -11.41
C LYS A 27 -3.73 -40.50 -11.07
N THR A 28 -3.95 -39.67 -12.09
CA THR A 28 -4.46 -38.31 -11.94
C THR A 28 -5.98 -38.26 -11.80
N CYS A 29 -6.72 -39.12 -12.49
CA CYS A 29 -8.19 -39.14 -12.47
C CYS A 29 -8.82 -40.46 -12.01
N GLY A 30 -8.02 -41.46 -11.62
CA GLY A 30 -8.51 -42.78 -11.20
C GLY A 30 -9.36 -43.47 -12.27
N GLY A 31 -8.92 -43.38 -13.54
CA GLY A 31 -9.65 -43.98 -14.67
C GLY A 31 -11.01 -43.35 -14.99
N ALA A 32 -11.47 -42.36 -14.22
CA ALA A 32 -12.79 -41.74 -14.40
C ALA A 32 -12.91 -40.83 -15.63
N GLY A 33 -11.79 -40.47 -16.27
CA GLY A 33 -11.77 -39.55 -17.41
C GLY A 33 -12.05 -38.08 -17.08
N GLU A 34 -12.35 -37.76 -15.82
CA GLU A 34 -12.70 -36.42 -15.36
C GLU A 34 -11.64 -35.85 -14.40
N MET A 35 -11.31 -34.56 -14.56
CA MET A 35 -10.32 -33.86 -13.75
C MET A 35 -10.90 -32.57 -13.19
N LYS A 36 -10.82 -32.37 -11.87
CA LYS A 36 -11.21 -31.11 -11.23
C LYS A 36 -10.10 -30.09 -11.39
N SER A 37 -10.38 -29.00 -12.10
CA SER A 37 -9.51 -27.82 -12.15
C SER A 37 -10.18 -26.66 -11.43
N TYR A 38 -9.36 -25.75 -10.90
CA TYR A 38 -9.84 -24.50 -10.32
C TYR A 38 -8.79 -23.41 -10.54
N ILE A 39 -9.26 -22.16 -10.58
CA ILE A 39 -8.39 -20.98 -10.59
C ILE A 39 -8.19 -20.56 -9.15
N ARG A 40 -6.93 -20.47 -8.72
CA ARG A 40 -6.58 -19.94 -7.40
C ARG A 40 -6.31 -18.44 -7.53
N LEU A 41 -7.18 -17.62 -6.93
CA LEU A 41 -6.99 -16.18 -6.86
C LEU A 41 -6.31 -15.81 -5.54
N LEU A 42 -5.24 -15.03 -5.62
CA LEU A 42 -4.64 -14.35 -4.47
C LEU A 42 -5.13 -12.90 -4.50
N VAL A 43 -5.95 -12.52 -3.51
CA VAL A 43 -6.45 -11.15 -3.39
C VAL A 43 -5.67 -10.44 -2.28
N ILE A 44 -4.94 -9.39 -2.64
CA ILE A 44 -4.19 -8.55 -1.72
C ILE A 44 -4.93 -7.22 -1.61
N TRP A 45 -5.18 -6.78 -0.39
CA TRP A 45 -5.83 -5.50 -0.11
C TRP A 45 -4.76 -4.54 0.40
N SER A 46 -4.61 -3.39 -0.26
CA SER A 46 -3.64 -2.37 0.12
C SER A 46 -4.23 -0.98 -0.05
N ASN A 47 -3.70 -0.02 0.72
CA ASN A 47 -4.07 1.38 0.62
C ASN A 47 -2.84 2.18 0.23
N HIS A 48 -2.90 2.83 -0.92
CA HIS A 48 -1.85 3.74 -1.36
C HIS A 48 -2.17 5.16 -0.89
N THR A 49 -1.22 5.80 -0.22
CA THR A 49 -1.41 7.12 0.38
C THR A 49 -0.25 8.04 0.00
N ASP A 50 -0.59 9.15 -0.64
CA ASP A 50 0.35 10.19 -1.03
C ASP A 50 -0.19 11.56 -0.58
N ASP A 51 0.71 12.48 -0.25
CA ASP A 51 0.37 13.80 0.27
C ASP A 51 1.14 14.93 -0.43
N TYR A 52 0.59 16.13 -0.31
CA TYR A 52 1.26 17.36 -0.72
C TYR A 52 1.02 18.45 0.31
N ILE A 53 2.10 19.13 0.72
CA ILE A 53 2.04 20.18 1.74
C ILE A 53 2.37 21.52 1.09
N VAL A 54 1.44 22.46 1.25
CA VAL A 54 1.64 23.86 0.89
C VAL A 54 2.30 24.58 2.06
N GLU A 55 3.60 24.85 1.96
CA GLU A 55 4.32 25.62 2.97
C GLU A 55 4.06 27.13 2.80
N LYS A 56 3.33 27.75 3.75
CA LYS A 56 3.06 29.20 3.75
C LYS A 56 4.07 29.98 4.59
N GLY A 57 5.35 29.91 4.21
CA GLY A 57 6.39 30.80 4.75
C GLY A 57 6.78 30.61 6.23
N SER A 58 6.30 29.55 6.90
CA SER A 58 6.82 29.16 8.21
C SER A 58 8.17 28.47 8.08
N ALA A 59 9.07 28.62 9.05
CA ALA A 59 10.30 27.82 9.12
C ALA A 59 10.04 26.32 9.42
N LEU A 60 8.78 25.94 9.64
CA LEU A 60 8.36 24.55 9.76
C LEU A 60 8.47 23.84 8.40
N LYS A 61 9.35 22.85 8.35
CA LYS A 61 9.51 21.96 7.19
C LYS A 61 8.36 20.95 7.09
N ALA A 62 8.02 20.54 5.87
CA ALA A 62 6.97 19.57 5.55
C ALA A 62 6.95 18.31 6.45
N HIS A 63 8.11 17.70 6.73
CA HIS A 63 8.16 16.47 7.55
C HIS A 63 7.55 16.63 8.95
N ARG A 64 7.64 17.83 9.57
CA ARG A 64 7.01 18.10 10.88
C ARG A 64 5.51 18.25 10.74
N LEU A 65 5.07 18.91 9.67
CA LEU A 65 3.66 19.13 9.38
C LEU A 65 2.95 17.80 9.08
N ARG A 66 3.61 16.83 8.44
CA ARG A 66 3.08 15.47 8.22
C ARG A 66 2.71 14.73 9.51
N MET A 67 3.37 15.05 10.63
CA MET A 67 3.10 14.42 11.92
C MET A 67 1.93 15.07 12.67
N ALA A 68 1.49 16.25 12.23
CA ALA A 68 0.42 17.01 12.87
C ALA A 68 -0.93 16.78 12.21
N THR A 69 -1.99 16.74 13.00
CA THR A 69 -3.34 16.80 12.45
C THR A 69 -3.82 18.24 12.33
N GLY A 70 -4.70 18.46 11.35
CA GLY A 70 -5.32 19.74 11.10
C GLY A 70 -6.83 19.65 11.06
N ILE A 71 -7.45 20.76 10.68
CA ILE A 71 -8.89 20.88 10.47
C ILE A 71 -9.18 20.35 9.07
N ASN A 72 -10.07 19.36 8.95
CA ASN A 72 -10.56 18.93 7.65
C ASN A 72 -11.44 20.02 7.05
N VAL A 73 -11.12 20.48 5.85
CA VAL A 73 -11.91 21.49 5.12
C VAL A 73 -12.58 20.95 3.87
N CYS A 74 -12.13 19.79 3.39
CA CYS A 74 -12.73 19.07 2.28
C CYS A 74 -12.38 17.59 2.44
N GLU A 75 -13.40 16.74 2.31
CA GLU A 75 -13.23 15.29 2.25
C GLU A 75 -14.25 14.73 1.26
N GLU A 76 -13.75 14.00 0.27
CA GLU A 76 -14.56 13.33 -0.74
C GLU A 76 -14.10 11.89 -0.86
N GLU A 77 -15.05 10.97 -1.01
CA GLU A 77 -14.78 9.55 -1.18
C GLU A 77 -15.67 8.98 -2.28
N GLY A 78 -15.09 8.19 -3.17
CA GLY A 78 -15.78 7.62 -4.31
C GLY A 78 -15.00 6.48 -4.95
N LEU A 79 -15.52 5.88 -6.02
CA LEU A 79 -14.79 4.87 -6.80
C LEU A 79 -13.61 5.49 -7.54
N THR A 80 -13.87 6.64 -8.16
CA THR A 80 -12.88 7.51 -8.80
C THR A 80 -13.22 8.94 -8.42
N LEU A 81 -12.20 9.76 -8.17
CA LEU A 81 -12.39 11.16 -7.81
C LEU A 81 -11.92 12.09 -8.93
N MET A 82 -12.61 13.22 -9.05
CA MET A 82 -12.19 14.31 -9.93
C MET A 82 -11.25 15.24 -9.16
N PRO A 83 -10.29 15.89 -9.84
CA PRO A 83 -9.47 16.90 -9.20
C PRO A 83 -10.29 18.07 -8.68
N LEU A 84 -9.81 18.69 -7.59
CA LEU A 84 -10.39 19.90 -7.02
C LEU A 84 -10.09 21.10 -7.93
N THR A 85 -10.96 21.39 -8.90
CA THR A 85 -10.74 22.45 -9.89
C THR A 85 -11.01 23.86 -9.38
N HIS A 86 -11.82 24.01 -8.34
CA HIS A 86 -12.28 25.31 -7.83
C HIS A 86 -11.84 25.61 -6.40
N PHE A 87 -10.74 24.98 -5.94
CA PHE A 87 -10.24 25.25 -4.60
C PHE A 87 -9.64 26.68 -4.51
N PRO A 88 -9.89 27.45 -3.44
CA PRO A 88 -9.40 28.82 -3.30
C PRO A 88 -7.86 28.97 -3.34
N ILE A 89 -7.13 27.88 -3.07
CA ILE A 89 -5.67 27.85 -3.06
C ILE A 89 -5.22 27.06 -4.31
N SER A 90 -4.66 27.76 -5.30
CA SER A 90 -4.24 27.16 -6.57
C SER A 90 -3.25 26.00 -6.41
N ALA A 91 -2.34 26.08 -5.44
CA ALA A 91 -1.40 25.01 -5.12
C ALA A 91 -2.12 23.71 -4.70
N VAL A 92 -3.26 23.81 -4.01
CA VAL A 92 -4.08 22.64 -3.64
C VAL A 92 -4.76 22.05 -4.88
N SER A 93 -5.32 22.89 -5.76
CA SER A 93 -5.91 22.43 -7.01
C SER A 93 -4.89 21.72 -7.90
N MET A 94 -3.69 22.28 -8.03
CA MET A 94 -2.58 21.67 -8.78
C MET A 94 -2.15 20.34 -8.16
N ALA A 95 -1.97 20.29 -6.84
CA ALA A 95 -1.61 19.07 -6.13
C ALA A 95 -2.67 17.99 -6.31
N SER A 96 -3.96 18.36 -6.27
CA SER A 96 -5.06 17.44 -6.51
C SER A 96 -4.99 16.80 -7.90
N VAL A 97 -4.76 17.60 -8.94
CA VAL A 97 -4.55 17.08 -10.31
C VAL A 97 -3.36 16.14 -10.38
N GLN A 98 -2.22 16.53 -9.80
CA GLN A 98 -0.98 15.74 -9.84
C GLN A 98 -1.12 14.41 -9.11
N LEU A 99 -1.71 14.40 -7.92
CA LEU A 99 -1.91 13.18 -7.12
C LEU A 99 -2.85 12.21 -7.82
N ILE A 100 -3.96 12.68 -8.38
CA ILE A 100 -4.90 11.81 -9.11
C ILE A 100 -4.23 11.21 -10.35
N GLN A 101 -3.51 12.02 -11.12
CA GLN A 101 -2.76 11.53 -12.30
C GLN A 101 -1.65 10.56 -11.93
N TYR A 102 -0.94 10.82 -10.83
CA TYR A 102 0.11 9.93 -10.31
C TYR A 102 -0.47 8.56 -9.95
N HIS A 103 -1.53 8.52 -9.13
CA HIS A 103 -2.17 7.25 -8.74
C HIS A 103 -2.72 6.47 -9.94
N ALA A 104 -3.34 7.16 -10.90
CA ALA A 104 -3.86 6.52 -12.11
C ALA A 104 -2.75 5.89 -12.96
N ARG A 105 -1.53 6.46 -12.94
CA ARG A 105 -0.37 5.94 -13.66
C ARG A 105 0.31 4.81 -12.90
N GLU A 106 0.55 5.00 -11.61
CA GLU A 106 1.34 4.09 -10.78
C GLU A 106 0.59 2.77 -10.52
N TYR A 107 -0.71 2.87 -10.22
CA TYR A 107 -1.54 1.72 -9.81
C TYR A 107 -2.51 1.28 -10.91
N LYS A 108 -2.14 1.47 -12.18
CA LYS A 108 -2.99 1.17 -13.35
C LYS A 108 -3.44 -0.31 -13.46
N GLU A 109 -2.65 -1.23 -12.92
CA GLU A 109 -2.92 -2.67 -12.95
C GLU A 109 -3.75 -3.13 -11.74
N GLU A 110 -3.97 -2.24 -10.77
CA GLU A 110 -4.73 -2.53 -9.56
C GLU A 110 -6.20 -2.12 -9.70
N LYS A 111 -7.09 -2.90 -9.09
CA LYS A 111 -8.51 -2.54 -9.02
C LYS A 111 -8.74 -1.55 -7.89
N VAL A 112 -9.02 -0.30 -8.24
CA VAL A 112 -9.45 0.71 -7.26
C VAL A 112 -10.85 0.37 -6.74
N LEU A 113 -10.95 0.19 -5.43
CA LEU A 113 -12.22 -0.07 -4.76
C LEU A 113 -12.84 1.20 -4.21
N LYS A 114 -11.99 2.08 -3.69
CA LYS A 114 -12.33 3.41 -3.22
C LYS A 114 -11.11 4.31 -3.34
N GLN A 115 -11.36 5.57 -3.60
CA GLN A 115 -10.39 6.65 -3.58
C GLN A 115 -10.94 7.73 -2.66
N ARG A 116 -10.06 8.30 -1.83
CA ARG A 116 -10.39 9.38 -0.90
C ARG A 116 -9.50 10.57 -1.15
N HIS A 117 -10.11 11.74 -1.27
CA HIS A 117 -9.43 13.02 -1.37
C HIS A 117 -9.67 13.79 -0.09
N ARG A 118 -8.61 14.31 0.52
CA ARG A 118 -8.69 15.05 1.77
C ARG A 118 -7.84 16.30 1.72
N VAL A 119 -8.44 17.44 2.04
CA VAL A 119 -7.71 18.68 2.28
C VAL A 119 -7.86 19.05 3.75
N SER A 120 -6.72 19.23 4.40
CA SER A 120 -6.66 19.66 5.80
C SER A 120 -5.81 20.91 5.96
N ILE A 121 -6.24 21.81 6.85
CA ILE A 121 -5.50 22.99 7.25
C ILE A 121 -4.85 22.73 8.60
N ILE A 122 -3.52 22.76 8.65
CA ILE A 122 -2.77 22.65 9.90
C ILE A 122 -2.60 24.06 10.46
N PRO A 123 -3.19 24.38 11.63
CA PRO A 123 -2.96 25.68 12.25
C PRO A 123 -1.50 25.79 12.69
N VAL A 124 -0.89 26.94 12.44
CA VAL A 124 0.47 27.27 12.86
C VAL A 124 0.45 28.66 13.50
N ALA A 125 0.81 28.73 14.78
CA ALA A 125 1.04 29.98 15.47
C ALA A 125 2.55 30.22 15.58
N SER A 126 3.02 31.40 15.16
CA SER A 126 4.39 31.84 15.37
C SER A 126 4.44 32.80 16.55
N VAL A 127 5.21 32.46 17.58
CA VAL A 127 5.27 33.23 18.82
C VAL A 127 6.67 33.79 18.98
N ARG A 128 6.76 35.12 18.97
CA ARG A 128 7.98 35.82 19.37
C ARG A 128 8.01 35.89 20.88
N TYR A 129 9.15 35.56 21.46
CA TYR A 129 9.34 35.63 22.90
C TYR A 129 10.62 36.38 23.21
N GLN A 130 10.63 36.99 24.40
CA GLN A 130 11.80 37.55 25.01
C GLN A 130 12.01 36.86 26.34
N TRP A 131 13.17 36.24 26.51
CA TRP A 131 13.56 35.56 27.73
C TRP A 131 14.94 36.03 28.15
N LYS A 132 15.02 36.70 29.30
CA LYS A 132 16.22 37.42 29.75
C LYS A 132 16.69 38.42 28.67
N LYS A 133 17.89 38.23 28.13
CA LYS A 133 18.48 39.04 27.04
C LYS A 133 18.38 38.36 25.66
N HIS A 134 17.63 37.26 25.56
CA HIS A 134 17.44 36.54 24.30
C HIS A 134 16.04 36.81 23.76
N GLU A 135 15.98 37.21 22.51
CA GLU A 135 14.76 37.19 21.72
C GLU A 135 14.80 35.96 20.81
N GLY A 136 13.64 35.35 20.60
CA GLY A 136 13.54 34.18 19.74
C GLY A 136 12.14 34.00 19.18
N LEU A 137 12.02 32.98 18.36
CA LEU A 137 10.76 32.56 17.75
C LEU A 137 10.55 31.08 18.02
N PHE A 138 9.34 30.71 18.42
CA PHE A 138 8.90 29.33 18.38
C PHE A 138 7.57 29.22 17.65
N TYR A 139 7.28 27.99 17.22
CA TYR A 139 6.07 27.66 16.51
C TYR A 139 5.26 26.66 17.32
N VAL A 140 3.95 26.88 17.41
CA VAL A 140 2.99 25.90 17.90
C VAL A 140 2.13 25.49 16.72
N TYR A 141 2.02 24.19 16.45
CA TYR A 141 1.32 23.71 15.26
C TYR A 141 0.52 22.43 15.50
N GLY A 142 -0.47 22.22 14.63
CA GLY A 142 -1.37 21.08 14.70
C GLY A 142 -2.40 21.18 15.82
N ASN A 143 -3.39 20.29 15.77
CA ASN A 143 -4.37 20.16 16.84
C ASN A 143 -3.73 19.65 18.14
N GLU A 144 -2.64 18.89 18.02
CA GLU A 144 -1.84 18.37 19.14
C GLU A 144 -1.02 19.45 19.85
N ARG A 145 -0.90 20.65 19.25
CA ARG A 145 -0.11 21.77 19.75
C ARG A 145 1.37 21.43 19.89
N TYR A 146 1.93 20.72 18.90
CA TYR A 146 3.37 20.46 18.85
C TYR A 146 4.15 21.77 18.85
N VAL A 147 5.28 21.77 19.56
CA VAL A 147 6.14 22.94 19.69
C VAL A 147 7.44 22.71 18.93
N HIS A 148 7.81 23.68 18.10
CA HIS A 148 9.12 23.72 17.46
C HIS A 148 9.84 25.00 17.82
N ILE A 149 11.01 24.87 18.45
CA ILE A 149 11.89 25.97 18.81
C ILE A 149 13.21 25.77 18.06
N PRO A 150 13.46 26.48 16.94
CA PRO A 150 14.71 26.35 16.19
C PRO A 150 15.93 26.73 17.04
N ASP A 151 15.84 27.87 17.74
CA ASP A 151 16.94 28.46 18.50
C ASP A 151 16.59 28.52 20.00
N TYR A 152 16.55 27.35 20.64
CA TYR A 152 16.26 27.27 22.08
C TYR A 152 17.43 27.82 22.92
N PRO A 153 17.20 28.79 23.82
CA PRO A 153 18.28 29.55 24.48
C PRO A 153 18.98 28.78 25.60
N GLN A 154 18.36 27.72 26.13
CA GLN A 154 18.97 26.85 27.14
C GLN A 154 19.36 25.51 26.53
N LYS A 155 20.58 25.42 25.98
CA LYS A 155 21.19 24.13 25.63
C LYS A 155 21.76 23.50 26.91
N CYS A 156 20.93 22.86 27.72
CA CYS A 156 21.44 22.08 28.85
C CYS A 156 22.15 20.83 28.29
N CYS A 157 23.38 20.57 28.73
CA CYS A 157 24.23 19.46 28.24
C CYS A 157 23.63 18.06 28.49
N CYS A 158 22.55 17.96 29.27
CA CYS A 158 22.05 16.69 29.80
C CYS A 158 20.52 16.54 29.83
N CYS A 159 19.74 17.52 29.35
CA CYS A 159 18.28 17.44 29.37
C CYS A 159 17.67 17.86 28.04
N THR A 160 16.90 16.97 27.43
CA THR A 160 15.94 17.31 26.37
C THR A 160 14.66 17.77 27.06
N ILE A 161 14.23 19.00 26.82
CA ILE A 161 12.89 19.44 27.24
C ILE A 161 11.93 18.85 26.20
N LEU A 162 11.14 17.87 26.65
CA LEU A 162 10.05 17.23 25.91
C LEU A 162 8.85 18.18 25.78
#